data_AF-A0A4Q3RAR0-F1
#
_entry.id   AF-A0A4Q3RAR0-F1
#
_cell.length_a   1.000
_cell.length_b   1.000
_cell.length_c   1.000
_cell.angle_alpha   90.00
_cell.angle_beta   90.00
_cell.angle_gamma   90.00
#
_symmetry.space_group_name_H-M   'P 1'
#
loop_
_entity.id
_entity.type
_entity.pdbx_description
1 polymer ?
#
loop_
_entity_poly.entity_id
_entity_poly.type
_entity_poly.pdbx_seq_one_letter_code
_entity_poly.pdbx_strand_id
1 'polypeptide(L)'
;MKLVEAGALAVNVVITLFFYSGQVGLFWDGAPYLTKLYQAGDTHFIVITSYMLIVAVLKTIMFYKIVVVFSEKRLKLSQPFNPALQRFIVLQAYIALGIGFFSQAAHQYSSGLVSQGYDRPDLQELHLAGADVWLFMAVVLFIIVQLVKRGIALQQENDLTI
;
A
#
# COMPACT_ATOMS: atom_id res chain seq x y z
N MET A 1 -3.42 4.39 16.05
CA MET A 1 -1.97 4.16 16.27
C MET A 1 -1.17 3.93 14.98
N LYS A 2 -1.68 3.21 13.96
CA LYS A 2 -0.93 2.87 12.71
C LYS A 2 -0.65 3.99 11.68
N LEU A 3 -1.20 5.18 11.90
CA LEU A 3 -1.17 6.33 10.99
C LEU A 3 0.13 7.14 11.13
N VAL A 4 0.55 7.31 12.38
CA VAL A 4 1.77 8.01 12.76
C VAL A 4 2.99 7.20 12.32
N GLU A 5 2.93 5.87 12.42
CA GLU A 5 3.97 4.96 11.92
C GLU A 5 4.14 5.04 10.39
N ALA A 6 3.04 5.04 9.62
CA ALA A 6 3.13 5.14 8.16
C ALA A 6 3.66 6.51 7.70
N GLY A 7 3.24 7.60 8.38
CA GLY A 7 3.77 8.94 8.14
C GLY A 7 5.25 9.06 8.52
N ALA A 8 5.66 8.51 9.67
CA ALA A 8 7.05 8.46 10.09
C ALA A 8 7.91 7.65 9.12
N LEU A 9 7.42 6.50 8.64
CA LEU A 9 8.10 5.69 7.64
C LEU A 9 8.28 6.46 6.33
N ALA A 10 7.24 7.11 5.81
CA ALA A 10 7.32 7.87 4.57
C ALA A 10 8.32 9.03 4.67
N VAL A 11 8.31 9.76 5.80
CA VAL A 11 9.26 10.83 6.08
C VAL A 11 10.69 10.29 6.20
N ASN A 12 10.89 9.16 6.90
CA ASN A 12 12.20 8.53 7.05
C ASN A 12 12.76 8.01 5.72
N VAL A 13 11.93 7.45 4.84
CA VAL A 13 12.32 7.02 3.49
C VAL A 13 12.81 8.21 2.67
N VAL A 14 12.06 9.32 2.67
CA VAL A 14 12.42 10.54 1.93
C VAL A 14 13.70 11.16 2.49
N ILE A 15 13.86 11.23 3.82
CA ILE A 15 15.06 11.77 4.46
C ILE A 15 16.30 10.90 4.15
N THR A 16 16.18 9.58 4.22
CA THR A 16 17.30 8.66 4.00
C THR A 16 17.76 8.68 2.53
N LEU A 17 16.82 8.76 1.57
CA LEU A 17 17.15 8.76 0.14
C LEU A 17 17.71 10.09 -0.36
N PHE A 18 17.24 11.23 0.16
CA PHE A 18 17.58 12.55 -0.38
C PHE A 18 18.59 13.34 0.47
N PHE A 19 18.66 13.08 1.78
CA PHE A 19 19.39 13.97 2.70
C PHE A 19 20.50 13.28 3.50
N TYR A 20 20.37 11.99 3.89
CA TYR A 20 21.33 11.35 4.81
C TYR A 20 21.54 9.85 4.54
N SER A 21 22.52 9.51 3.69
CA SER A 21 22.90 8.13 3.33
C SER A 21 23.73 7.38 4.39
N GLY A 22 24.10 8.04 5.50
CA GLY A 22 25.04 7.50 6.50
C GLY A 22 24.44 6.83 7.74
N GLN A 23 23.11 6.82 7.91
CA GLN A 23 22.44 6.33 9.14
C GLN A 23 21.24 5.40 8.87
N VAL A 24 21.38 4.50 7.90
CA VAL A 24 20.43 3.39 7.67
C VAL A 24 20.14 2.61 8.96
N GLY A 25 21.10 2.60 9.91
CA GLY A 25 21.04 1.99 11.23
C GLY A 25 20.02 2.54 12.24
N LEU A 26 19.53 3.78 12.11
CA LEU A 26 18.85 4.47 13.22
C LEU A 26 17.31 4.56 13.08
N PHE A 27 16.76 4.32 11.89
CA PHE A 27 15.38 4.72 11.55
C PHE A 27 14.48 3.60 11.00
N TRP A 28 14.98 2.37 10.92
CA TRP A 28 14.33 1.27 10.21
C TRP A 28 14.37 -0.02 11.03
N ASP A 29 13.24 -0.71 11.17
CA ASP A 29 13.20 -2.01 11.86
C ASP A 29 14.08 -3.06 11.13
N GLY A 30 14.18 -2.99 9.79
CA GLY A 30 15.07 -3.84 8.97
C GLY A 30 16.49 -3.29 8.74
N ALA A 31 16.94 -2.32 9.54
CA ALA A 31 18.23 -1.65 9.36
C ALA A 31 19.47 -2.58 9.26
N PRO A 32 19.59 -3.67 10.05
CA PRO A 32 20.74 -4.56 9.98
C PRO A 32 20.88 -5.25 8.61
N TYR A 33 19.75 -5.71 8.05
CA TYR A 33 19.71 -6.33 6.73
C TYR A 33 20.08 -5.33 5.63
N LEU A 34 19.46 -4.14 5.66
CA LEU A 34 19.70 -3.08 4.67
C LEU A 34 21.15 -2.60 4.67
N THR A 35 21.78 -2.51 5.85
CA THR A 35 23.20 -2.11 5.98
C THR A 35 24.13 -3.14 5.34
N LYS A 36 23.88 -4.44 5.55
CA LYS A 36 24.67 -5.51 4.90
C LYS A 36 24.47 -5.52 3.40
N LEU A 37 23.23 -5.32 2.93
CA LEU A 37 22.91 -5.30 1.51
C LEU A 37 23.59 -4.12 0.81
N TYR A 38 23.65 -2.97 1.46
CA TYR A 38 24.38 -1.78 0.99
C TYR A 38 25.89 -2.06 0.89
N GLN A 39 26.49 -2.69 1.91
CA GLN A 39 27.92 -3.04 1.90
C GLN A 39 28.29 -4.08 0.84
N ALA A 40 27.36 -4.97 0.50
CA ALA A 40 27.57 -6.02 -0.48
C ALA A 40 27.31 -5.59 -1.94
N GLY A 41 26.69 -4.43 -2.16
CA GLY A 41 26.48 -3.84 -3.48
C GLY A 41 25.27 -2.90 -3.57
N ASP A 42 25.49 -1.72 -4.14
CA ASP A 42 24.50 -0.62 -4.17
C ASP A 42 23.19 -0.98 -4.89
N THR A 43 23.23 -1.85 -5.91
CA THR A 43 22.07 -2.14 -6.76
C THR A 43 20.95 -2.88 -6.00
N HIS A 44 21.27 -3.89 -5.21
CA HIS A 44 20.26 -4.67 -4.48
C HIS A 44 19.57 -3.83 -3.40
N PHE A 45 20.36 -2.98 -2.73
CA PHE A 45 19.85 -1.99 -1.79
C PHE A 45 18.85 -1.04 -2.46
N ILE A 46 19.21 -0.46 -3.62
CA ILE A 46 18.32 0.46 -4.37
C ILE A 46 17.02 -0.25 -4.77
N VAL A 47 17.09 -1.49 -5.26
CA VAL A 47 15.89 -2.23 -5.68
C VAL A 47 14.96 -2.51 -4.50
N ILE A 48 15.46 -3.06 -3.39
CA ILE A 48 14.64 -3.35 -2.20
C ILE A 48 14.02 -2.06 -1.63
N THR A 49 14.83 -1.01 -1.48
CA THR A 49 14.34 0.28 -0.94
C THR A 49 13.33 0.96 -1.87
N SER A 50 13.44 0.79 -3.19
CA SER A 50 12.44 1.28 -4.14
C SER A 50 11.08 0.59 -3.97
N TYR A 51 11.07 -0.73 -3.73
CA TYR A 51 9.83 -1.46 -3.42
C TYR A 51 9.21 -0.97 -2.10
N MET A 52 10.03 -0.79 -1.06
CA MET A 52 9.58 -0.26 0.23
C MET A 52 8.93 1.12 0.06
N LEU A 53 9.58 2.01 -0.69
CA LEU A 53 9.06 3.35 -0.97
C LEU A 53 7.72 3.30 -1.71
N ILE A 54 7.62 2.52 -2.79
CA ILE A 54 6.38 2.40 -3.58
C ILE A 54 5.24 1.90 -2.70
N VAL A 55 5.47 0.83 -1.92
CA VAL A 55 4.46 0.26 -1.02
C VAL A 55 4.05 1.26 0.06
N ALA A 56 4.99 1.99 0.65
CA ALA A 56 4.71 3.01 1.66
C ALA A 56 3.89 4.18 1.09
N VAL A 57 4.23 4.68 -0.10
CA VAL A 57 3.50 5.74 -0.79
C VAL A 57 2.07 5.29 -1.11
N LEU A 58 1.90 4.09 -1.65
CA LEU A 58 0.56 3.55 -1.95
C LEU A 58 -0.30 3.42 -0.69
N LYS A 59 0.24 2.87 0.40
CA LYS A 59 -0.45 2.80 1.72
C LYS A 59 -0.84 4.19 2.22
N THR A 60 0.03 5.18 2.06
CA THR A 60 -0.21 6.57 2.46
C THR A 60 -1.32 7.22 1.62
N ILE A 61 -1.28 7.07 0.29
CA ILE A 61 -2.33 7.56 -0.61
C ILE A 61 -3.67 6.92 -0.24
N MET A 62 -3.69 5.61 -0.01
CA MET A 62 -4.89 4.88 0.40
C MET A 62 -5.51 5.51 1.65
N PHE A 63 -4.70 5.69 2.69
CA PHE A 63 -5.14 6.21 3.97
C PHE A 63 -5.61 7.67 3.87
N TYR A 64 -4.85 8.52 3.19
CA TYR A 64 -5.23 9.91 2.94
C TYR A 64 -6.58 10.01 2.25
N LYS A 65 -6.81 9.19 1.20
CA LYS A 65 -8.10 9.16 0.50
C LYS A 65 -9.25 8.72 1.40
N ILE A 66 -9.03 7.76 2.30
CA ILE A 66 -10.05 7.37 3.31
C ILE A 66 -10.39 8.58 4.19
N VAL A 67 -9.40 9.24 4.79
CA VAL A 67 -9.64 10.40 5.66
C VAL A 67 -10.39 11.51 4.94
N VAL A 68 -9.93 11.90 3.74
CA VAL A 68 -10.55 12.99 2.97
C VAL A 68 -12.02 12.67 2.65
N VAL A 69 -12.30 11.44 2.26
CA VAL A 69 -13.64 11.01 1.87
C VAL A 69 -14.63 11.02 3.05
N PHE A 70 -14.18 10.66 4.25
CA PHE A 70 -14.99 10.74 5.46
C PHE A 70 -15.10 12.18 6.00
N SER A 71 -14.05 12.98 5.91
CA SER A 71 -14.02 14.36 6.42
C SER A 71 -14.82 15.34 5.56
N GLU A 72 -14.78 15.22 4.23
CA GLU A 72 -15.44 16.19 3.33
C GLU A 72 -16.97 15.97 3.19
N LYS A 73 -17.57 15.03 3.93
CA LYS A 73 -18.98 14.59 3.78
C LYS A 73 -19.38 14.27 2.32
N ARG A 74 -18.39 13.98 1.46
CA ARG A 74 -18.57 13.62 0.04
C ARG A 74 -19.37 12.34 -0.11
N LEU A 75 -19.27 11.45 0.88
CA LEU A 75 -20.16 10.33 1.05
C LEU A 75 -21.37 10.75 1.87
N LYS A 76 -22.49 11.00 1.19
CA LYS A 76 -23.80 10.99 1.83
C LYS A 76 -24.10 9.55 2.23
N LEU A 77 -23.73 9.16 3.46
CA LEU A 77 -24.08 7.83 4.01
C LEU A 77 -25.59 7.60 4.07
N SER A 78 -26.39 8.67 4.03
CA SER A 78 -27.84 8.61 3.87
C SER A 78 -28.28 8.05 2.51
N GLN A 79 -27.43 8.11 1.48
CA GLN A 79 -27.66 7.50 0.17
C GLN A 79 -26.42 6.67 -0.22
N PRO A 80 -26.28 5.46 0.34
CA PRO A 80 -25.05 4.68 0.23
C PRO A 80 -24.76 4.22 -1.20
N PHE A 81 -25.77 4.00 -2.04
CA PHE A 81 -25.60 3.59 -3.43
C PHE A 81 -25.53 4.80 -4.36
N ASN A 82 -24.39 5.49 -4.33
CA ASN A 82 -24.12 6.61 -5.23
C ASN A 82 -22.83 6.39 -6.05
N PRO A 83 -22.68 7.03 -7.22
CA PRO A 83 -21.47 6.90 -8.04
C PRO A 83 -20.18 7.33 -7.35
N ALA A 84 -20.23 8.23 -6.35
CA ALA A 84 -19.05 8.67 -5.62
C ALA A 84 -18.49 7.56 -4.72
N LEU A 85 -19.35 6.80 -4.03
CA LEU A 85 -18.94 5.62 -3.26
C LEU A 85 -18.35 4.56 -4.17
N GLN A 86 -19.00 4.27 -5.31
CA GLN A 86 -18.50 3.31 -6.27
C GLN A 86 -17.08 3.66 -6.73
N ARG A 87 -16.84 4.90 -7.16
CA ARG A 87 -15.52 5.38 -7.60
C ARG A 87 -14.49 5.30 -6.48
N PHE A 88 -14.88 5.63 -5.26
CA PHE A 88 -14.01 5.52 -4.10
C PHE A 88 -13.57 4.07 -3.86
N ILE A 89 -14.49 3.11 -3.82
CA ILE A 89 -14.17 1.69 -3.59
C ILE A 89 -13.31 1.14 -4.74
N VAL A 90 -13.58 1.52 -6.00
CA VAL A 90 -12.73 1.16 -7.15
C VAL A 90 -11.29 1.67 -6.97
N LEU A 91 -11.12 2.94 -6.55
CA LEU A 91 -9.79 3.48 -6.28
C LEU A 91 -9.08 2.72 -5.17
N GLN A 92 -9.78 2.38 -4.09
CA GLN A 92 -9.23 1.58 -2.99
C GLN A 92 -8.82 0.17 -3.46
N ALA A 93 -9.62 -0.47 -4.33
CA ALA A 93 -9.31 -1.77 -4.91
C ALA A 93 -8.03 -1.73 -5.75
N TYR A 94 -7.86 -0.71 -6.60
CA TYR A 94 -6.64 -0.54 -7.40
C TYR A 94 -5.40 -0.28 -6.55
N ILE A 95 -5.52 0.53 -5.49
CA ILE A 95 -4.39 0.78 -4.59
C ILE A 95 -4.03 -0.51 -3.83
N ALA A 96 -5.02 -1.27 -3.35
CA ALA A 96 -4.79 -2.57 -2.69
C ALA A 96 -4.08 -3.56 -3.62
N LEU A 97 -4.52 -3.63 -4.88
CA LEU A 97 -3.90 -4.46 -5.91
C LEU A 97 -2.44 -4.06 -6.15
N GLY A 98 -2.16 -2.75 -6.27
CA GLY A 98 -0.81 -2.22 -6.41
C GLY A 98 0.08 -2.59 -5.23
N ILE A 99 -0.41 -2.42 -4.00
CA ILE A 99 0.35 -2.79 -2.79
C ILE A 99 0.67 -4.29 -2.81
N GLY A 100 -0.32 -5.14 -3.08
CA GLY A 100 -0.13 -6.59 -3.17
C GLY A 100 0.88 -6.99 -4.24
N PHE A 101 0.78 -6.38 -5.43
CA PHE A 101 1.70 -6.63 -6.55
C PHE A 101 3.15 -6.28 -6.20
N PHE A 102 3.41 -5.07 -5.70
CA PHE A 102 4.77 -4.64 -5.37
C PHE A 102 5.33 -5.39 -4.16
N SER A 103 4.48 -5.74 -3.18
CA SER A 103 4.89 -6.59 -2.05
C SER A 103 5.29 -7.99 -2.51
N GLN A 104 4.53 -8.58 -3.45
CA GLN A 104 4.86 -9.88 -4.03
C GLN A 104 6.13 -9.84 -4.88
N ALA A 105 6.30 -8.78 -5.68
CA ALA A 105 7.51 -8.57 -6.47
C ALA A 105 8.75 -8.46 -5.56
N ALA A 106 8.65 -7.73 -4.46
CA ALA A 106 9.73 -7.60 -3.49
C ALA A 106 10.04 -8.94 -2.78
N HIS A 107 9.01 -9.73 -2.46
CA HIS A 107 9.20 -11.09 -1.93
C HIS A 107 9.94 -11.98 -2.94
N GLN A 108 9.53 -11.99 -4.21
CA GLN A 108 10.18 -12.77 -5.26
C GLN A 108 11.64 -12.35 -5.45
N TYR A 109 11.90 -11.04 -5.54
CA TYR A 109 13.24 -10.51 -5.65
C TYR A 109 14.13 -10.93 -4.46
N SER A 110 13.61 -10.78 -3.25
CA SER A 110 14.27 -11.19 -2.01
C SER A 110 14.59 -12.69 -1.98
N SER A 111 13.67 -13.54 -2.43
CA SER A 111 13.91 -14.98 -2.51
C SER A 111 15.02 -15.33 -3.52
N GLY A 112 15.13 -14.56 -4.61
CA GLY A 112 16.23 -14.65 -5.56
C GLY A 112 17.58 -14.30 -4.93
N LEU A 113 17.65 -13.27 -4.09
CA LEU A 113 18.87 -12.90 -3.36
C LEU A 113 19.31 -14.02 -2.41
N VAL A 114 18.37 -14.64 -1.70
CA VAL A 114 18.69 -15.78 -0.82
C VAL A 114 19.30 -16.93 -1.62
N SER A 115 18.81 -17.20 -2.83
CA SER A 115 19.40 -18.23 -3.71
C SER A 115 20.82 -17.90 -4.19
N GLN A 116 21.21 -16.62 -4.15
CA GLN A 116 22.54 -16.13 -4.50
C GLN A 116 23.50 -16.08 -3.30
N GLY A 117 23.04 -16.48 -2.10
CA GLY A 117 23.86 -16.54 -0.88
C GLY A 117 23.74 -15.32 0.03
N TYR A 118 22.83 -14.38 -0.25
CA TYR A 118 22.53 -13.27 0.66
C TYR A 118 21.66 -13.74 1.84
N ASP A 119 21.72 -12.99 2.95
CA ASP A 119 20.87 -13.21 4.12
C ASP A 119 19.38 -13.19 3.74
N ARG A 120 18.55 -13.96 4.45
CA ARG A 120 17.10 -13.90 4.26
C ARG A 120 16.55 -12.62 4.91
N PRO A 121 15.87 -11.73 4.17
CA PRO A 121 15.22 -10.58 4.77
C PRO A 121 14.00 -10.99 5.58
N ASP A 122 13.76 -10.28 6.68
CA ASP A 122 12.45 -10.24 7.31
C ASP A 122 11.57 -9.22 6.55
N LEU A 123 10.61 -9.73 5.78
CA LEU A 123 9.70 -8.90 4.99
C LEU A 123 8.75 -8.07 5.87
N GLN A 124 8.52 -8.49 7.11
CA GLN A 124 7.70 -7.73 8.06
C GLN A 124 8.46 -6.51 8.54
N GLU A 125 9.73 -6.65 8.92
CA GLU A 125 10.62 -5.53 9.29
C GLU A 125 10.87 -4.58 8.11
N LEU A 126 10.83 -5.08 6.87
CA LEU A 126 10.91 -4.24 5.67
C LEU A 126 9.57 -3.62 5.25
N HIS A 127 8.49 -3.88 5.99
CA HIS A 127 7.14 -3.37 5.70
C HIS A 127 6.56 -3.82 4.33
N LEU A 128 7.11 -4.91 3.79
CA LEU A 128 6.77 -5.53 2.52
C LEU A 128 5.95 -6.81 2.67
N ALA A 129 5.68 -7.26 3.90
CA ALA A 129 4.83 -8.42 4.16
C ALA A 129 3.35 -8.18 3.83
N GLY A 130 2.62 -9.29 3.66
CA GLY A 130 1.15 -9.31 3.48
C GLY A 130 0.68 -9.16 2.04
N ALA A 131 1.50 -9.51 1.05
CA ALA A 131 1.14 -9.43 -0.36
C ALA A 131 -0.20 -10.15 -0.69
N ASP A 132 -0.35 -11.36 -0.16
CA ASP A 132 -1.56 -12.18 -0.20
C ASP A 132 -2.78 -11.48 0.40
N VAL A 133 -2.63 -10.85 1.57
CA VAL A 133 -3.70 -10.10 2.24
C VAL A 133 -4.15 -8.90 1.39
N TRP A 134 -3.20 -8.16 0.83
CA TRP A 134 -3.49 -7.00 -0.03
C TRP A 134 -4.16 -7.40 -1.35
N LEU A 135 -3.72 -8.49 -1.97
CA LEU A 135 -4.36 -9.04 -3.17
C LEU A 135 -5.77 -9.54 -2.87
N PHE A 136 -5.96 -10.25 -1.76
CA PHE A 136 -7.28 -10.70 -1.31
C PHE A 136 -8.21 -9.50 -1.07
N MET A 137 -7.71 -8.44 -0.41
CA MET A 137 -8.48 -7.22 -0.20
C MET A 137 -8.87 -6.55 -1.52
N ALA A 138 -8.00 -6.53 -2.53
CA ALA A 138 -8.33 -6.01 -3.85
C ALA A 138 -9.51 -6.77 -4.49
N VAL A 139 -9.50 -8.10 -4.42
CA VAL A 139 -10.60 -8.96 -4.91
C VAL A 139 -11.90 -8.68 -4.16
N VAL A 140 -11.85 -8.62 -2.83
CA VAL A 140 -13.02 -8.33 -1.99
C VAL A 140 -13.61 -6.96 -2.33
N LEU A 141 -12.79 -5.93 -2.44
CA LEU A 141 -13.24 -4.59 -2.81
C LEU A 141 -13.84 -4.57 -4.22
N PHE A 142 -13.28 -5.32 -5.16
CA PHE A 142 -13.83 -5.44 -6.51
C PHE A 142 -15.23 -6.09 -6.51
N ILE A 143 -15.45 -7.12 -5.69
CA ILE A 143 -16.77 -7.73 -5.51
C ILE A 143 -17.77 -6.70 -4.93
N ILE A 144 -17.35 -5.93 -3.91
CA ILE A 144 -18.19 -4.89 -3.31
C ILE A 144 -18.58 -3.83 -4.35
N VAL A 145 -17.66 -3.43 -5.25
CA VAL A 145 -17.98 -2.50 -6.36
C VAL A 145 -19.12 -3.03 -7.23
N GLN A 146 -19.16 -4.33 -7.53
CA GLN A 146 -20.23 -4.90 -8.34
C GLN A 146 -21.59 -4.85 -7.61
N LEU A 147 -21.59 -5.09 -6.30
CA LEU A 147 -22.79 -4.96 -5.47
C LEU A 147 -23.28 -3.50 -5.44
N VAL A 148 -22.39 -2.54 -5.22
CA VAL A 148 -22.72 -1.11 -5.22
C VAL A 148 -23.25 -0.67 -6.60
N LYS A 149 -22.64 -1.15 -7.69
CA LYS A 149 -23.09 -0.86 -9.06
C LYS A 149 -24.53 -1.33 -9.29
N ARG A 150 -24.89 -2.53 -8.83
CA ARG A 150 -26.26 -3.04 -8.90
C ARG A 150 -27.21 -2.23 -8.01
N GLY A 151 -26.77 -1.88 -6.79
CA GLY A 151 -27.56 -1.03 -5.89
C GLY A 151 -27.88 0.34 -6.47
N ILE A 152 -26.94 0.98 -7.19
CA ILE A 152 -27.17 2.25 -7.88
C ILE A 152 -28.25 2.11 -8.96
N ALA A 153 -28.18 1.05 -9.77
CA ALA A 153 -29.16 0.81 -10.83
C ALA A 153 -30.57 0.64 -10.27
N LEU A 154 -30.72 -0.15 -9.20
CA LEU A 154 -32.01 -0.37 -8.53
C LEU A 154 -32.58 0.92 -7.91
N GLN A 155 -31.74 1.77 -7.32
CA GLN A 155 -32.20 3.06 -6.79
C GLN A 155 -32.69 4.00 -7.91
N GLN A 156 -32.00 4.04 -9.05
CA GLN A 156 -32.41 4.85 -10.19
C GLN A 156 -33.74 4.41 -10.80
N GLU A 157 -33.98 3.11 -10.90
CA GLU A 157 -35.26 2.56 -11.38
C GLU A 157 -36.40 2.93 -10.43
N ASN A 158 -36.19 2.80 -9.11
CA ASN A 158 -37.21 3.12 -8.11
C ASN A 158 -37.57 4.62 -8.10
N ASP A 159 -36.57 5.51 -8.23
CA ASP A 159 -36.80 6.97 -8.27
C ASP A 159 -37.56 7.43 -9.52
N LEU A 160 -37.56 6.66 -10.61
CA LEU A 160 -38.28 6.96 -11.86
C LEU A 160 -39.75 6.49 -11.84
N THR A 161 -40.15 5.69 -10.86
CA THR A 161 -41.48 5.05 -10.80
C THR A 161 -42.38 5.63 -9.70
N ILE A 162 -41.87 6.59 -8.90
CA ILE A 162 -42.62 7.31 -7.85
C ILE A 162 -43.17 8.63 -8.41
#